data_AF-A0AAX4NHS7-F1
#
_entry.id   AF-A0AAX4NHS7-F1
#
_cell.length_a   1.000
_cell.length_b   1.000
_cell.length_c   1.000
_cell.angle_alpha   90.00
_cell.angle_beta   90.00
_cell.angle_gamma   90.00
#
_symmetry.space_group_name_H-M   'P 1'
#
loop_
_entity.id
_entity.type
_entity.pdbx_description
1 polymer ?
#
loop_
_entity_poly.entity_id
_entity_poly.type
_entity_poly.pdbx_seq_one_letter_code
_entity_poly.pdbx_strand_id
1 'polypeptide(L)' 'MFENIREFSKFISDNSKKLEFTIPEIKIKRNDYIETREKILSNDPDERRKLKINKSTLWYQQRKIKEGKNN' A
#
# COMPACT_ATOMS: atom_id res chain seq x y z
N MET A 1 12.04 16.70 -6.59
CA MET A 1 11.50 17.95 -6.02
C MET A 1 12.46 19.13 -6.19
N PHE A 2 13.74 18.99 -5.83
CA PHE A 2 14.76 20.03 -6.06
C PHE A 2 14.91 20.45 -7.54
N GLU A 3 14.98 19.48 -8.46
CA GLU A 3 15.09 19.79 -9.91
C GLU A 3 13.89 20.60 -10.43
N ASN A 4 12.67 20.27 -10.00
CA ASN A 4 11.47 21.02 -10.36
C ASN A 4 11.52 22.49 -9.89
N ILE A 5 12.08 22.75 -8.69
CA ILE A 5 12.26 24.11 -8.18
C ILE A 5 13.31 24.88 -9.00
N ARG A 6 14.37 24.18 -9.41
CA ARG A 6 15.45 24.74 -10.23
C ARG A 6 15.01 25.03 -11.67
N GLU A 7 14.17 24.18 -12.26
CA GLU A 7 13.57 24.44 -13.57
C GLU A 7 12.59 25.62 -13.51
N PHE A 8 11.79 25.68 -12.44
CA PHE A 8 10.89 26.80 -12.20
C PHE A 8 11.63 28.13 -12.05
N SER A 9 12.75 28.16 -11.32
CA SER A 9 13.55 29.39 -11.17
C SER A 9 14.14 29.88 -12.50
N LYS A 10 14.53 28.95 -13.38
CA LYS A 10 15.02 29.27 -14.74
C LYS A 10 13.91 29.82 -15.63
N PHE A 11 12.69 29.28 -15.51
CA PHE A 11 11.53 29.77 -16.24
C PHE A 11 11.14 31.20 -15.83
N ILE A 12 11.10 31.49 -14.52
CA ILE A 12 10.82 32.85 -14.02
C ILE A 12 11.91 33.85 -14.47
N SER A 13 13.16 33.40 -14.51
CA SER A 13 14.30 34.24 -14.91
C SER A 13 14.43 34.40 -16.43
N ASP A 14 13.45 33.96 -17.21
CA ASP A 14 13.39 33.99 -18.67
C ASP A 14 14.55 33.25 -19.38
N ASN A 15 15.27 32.40 -18.63
CA ASN A 15 16.35 31.54 -19.12
C ASN A 15 15.82 30.24 -19.75
N SER A 16 14.51 29.99 -19.66
CA SER A 16 13.82 28.87 -20.30
C SER A 16 12.43 29.29 -20.77
N LYS A 17 12.08 28.97 -22.03
CA LYS A 17 10.75 29.22 -22.59
C LYS A 17 9.72 28.14 -22.27
N LYS A 18 10.17 26.99 -21.74
CA LYS A 18 9.31 25.84 -21.44
C LYS A 18 9.42 25.48 -19.96
N LEU A 19 8.27 25.23 -19.35
CA LEU A 19 8.15 24.75 -17.99
C LEU A 19 7.60 23.33 -18.05
N GLU A 20 8.44 22.35 -17.71
CA GLU A 20 8.05 20.96 -17.58
C GLU A 20 8.37 20.52 -16.15
N PHE A 21 7.45 19.82 -15.52
CA PHE A 21 7.66 19.28 -14.18
C PHE A 21 7.87 17.78 -14.28
N THR A 22 9.02 17.31 -13.78
CA THR A 22 9.24 15.87 -13.64
C THR A 22 8.55 15.41 -12.36
N ILE A 23 7.39 14.76 -12.53
CA ILE A 23 6.71 14.09 -11.42
C ILE A 23 7.25 12.66 -11.37
N PRO A 24 8.05 12.30 -10.35
CA PRO A 24 8.50 10.92 -10.23
C PRO A 24 7.29 10.01 -10.01
N GLU A 25 7.22 8.90 -10.76
CA GLU A 25 6.20 7.88 -10.54
C GLU A 25 6.35 7.29 -9.14
N ILE A 26 5.42 7.62 -8.25
CA ILE A 26 5.34 6.98 -6.93
C ILE A 26 4.72 5.60 -7.13
N LYS A 27 5.55 4.56 -7.20
CA LYS A 27 5.09 3.17 -7.15
C LYS A 27 4.69 2.81 -5.73
N ILE A 28 3.40 2.96 -5.41
CA ILE A 28 2.83 2.45 -4.17
C ILE A 28 2.77 0.92 -4.26
N LYS A 29 3.76 0.23 -3.69
CA LYS A 29 3.71 -1.23 -3.54
C LYS A 29 2.82 -1.55 -2.34
N ARG A 30 1.59 -2.03 -2.56
CA ARG A 30 0.74 -2.57 -1.48
C ARG A 30 1.32 -3.90 -1.01
N ASN A 31 2.15 -3.87 0.03
CA ASN A 31 2.69 -5.06 0.68
C ASN A 31 1.78 -5.60 1.80
N ASP A 32 0.75 -4.84 2.16
CA ASP A 32 -0.15 -5.11 3.30
C ASP A 32 -0.83 -6.48 3.20
N TYR A 33 -0.98 -7.02 1.99
CA TYR A 33 -1.63 -8.31 1.77
C TYR A 33 -0.89 -9.48 2.40
N ILE A 34 0.45 -9.47 2.36
CA ILE A 34 1.25 -10.57 2.89
C ILE A 34 1.19 -10.56 4.41
N GLU A 35 1.46 -9.42 5.02
CA GLU A 35 1.45 -9.26 6.48
C GLU A 35 0.05 -9.53 7.07
N THR A 36 -1.00 -9.07 6.39
CA THR A 36 -2.38 -9.32 6.82
C THR A 36 -2.73 -10.81 6.72
N ARG A 37 -2.27 -11.51 5.67
CA ARG A 37 -2.48 -12.96 5.53
C ARG A 37 -1.79 -13.75 6.62
N GLU A 38 -0.54 -13.41 6.93
CA GLU A 38 0.21 -14.05 8.01
C GLU A 38 -0.52 -13.87 9.34
N LYS A 39 -0.98 -12.65 9.66
CA LYS A 39 -1.77 -12.37 10.86
C LYS A 39 -3.09 -13.16 10.93
N ILE A 40 -3.79 -13.36 9.81
CA ILE A 40 -5.02 -14.16 9.77
C ILE A 40 -4.71 -15.66 10.02
N LEU A 41 -3.58 -16.16 9.52
CA LEU A 41 -3.15 -17.55 9.72
C LEU A 41 -2.63 -17.81 11.14
N SER A 42 -1.95 -16.84 11.76
CA SER A 42 -1.38 -16.95 13.12
C SER A 42 -2.33 -16.53 14.25
N ASN A 43 -3.56 -16.12 13.93
CA ASN A 43 -4.47 -15.54 14.91
C ASN A 43 -4.85 -16.53 16.04
N ASP A 44 -4.61 -16.11 17.27
CA ASP A 44 -4.95 -16.86 18.49
C ASP A 44 -6.41 -16.62 18.95
N PRO A 45 -7.07 -17.54 19.67
CA PRO A 45 -8.44 -17.34 20.13
C PRO A 45 -8.67 -16.10 21.02
N ASP A 46 -7.65 -15.60 21.72
CA ASP A 46 -7.73 -14.34 22.47
C ASP A 46 -7.74 -13.13 21.54
N GLU A 47 -6.89 -13.12 20.51
CA GLU A 47 -6.87 -12.06 19.50
C GLU A 47 -8.16 -12.03 18.68
N ARG A 48 -8.68 -13.20 18.29
CA ARG A 48 -9.99 -13.33 17.64
C ARG A 48 -11.10 -12.68 18.46
N ARG A 49 -11.09 -12.92 19.78
CA ARG A 49 -12.07 -12.36 20.72
C ARG A 49 -11.97 -10.84 20.83
N LYS A 50 -10.75 -10.30 20.90
CA LYS A 50 -10.51 -8.84 20.88
C LYS A 50 -11.03 -8.19 19.60
N LEU A 51 -10.82 -8.84 18.45
CA LEU A 51 -11.31 -8.38 17.15
C LEU A 51 -12.82 -8.61 16.93
N LYS A 52 -13.51 -9.26 17.89
CA LYS A 52 -14.94 -9.61 17.81
C LYS A 52 -15.29 -10.44 16.56
N ILE A 53 -14.34 -11.24 16.07
CA ILE A 53 -14.52 -12.08 14.88
C ILE A 53 -15.15 -13.42 15.31
N ASN A 54 -16.17 -13.89 14.58
CA ASN A 54 -16.74 -15.22 14.81
C ASN A 54 -15.75 -16.32 14.41
N LYS A 55 -15.75 -17.46 15.12
CA LYS A 55 -14.92 -18.63 14.83
C LYS A 55 -15.12 -19.12 13.38
N SER A 56 -16.36 -19.15 12.90
CA SER A 56 -16.68 -19.56 11.53
C SER A 56 -16.09 -18.60 10.49
N THR A 57 -16.12 -17.29 10.76
CA THR A 57 -15.54 -16.26 9.90
C THR A 57 -14.02 -16.39 9.80
N LEU A 58 -13.34 -16.57 10.94
CA LEU A 58 -11.88 -16.78 10.96
C LEU A 58 -11.50 -18.06 10.19
N TRP A 59 -12.21 -19.16 10.45
CA TRP A 59 -11.97 -20.43 9.77
C TRP A 59 -12.14 -20.30 8.25
N TYR A 60 -13.19 -19.62 7.80
CA TYR A 60 -13.44 -19.37 6.38
C TYR A 60 -12.32 -18.55 5.73
N GLN A 61 -11.86 -17.49 6.40
CA GLN A 61 -10.75 -16.65 5.93
C GLN A 61 -9.45 -17.44 5.83
N GLN A 62 -9.11 -18.23 6.86
CA GLN A 62 -7.94 -19.10 6.86
C GLN A 62 -8.02 -20.16 5.74
N ARG A 63 -9.20 -20.76 5.53
CA ARG A 63 -9.40 -21.74 4.45
C ARG A 63 -9.23 -21.12 3.07
N LYS A 64 -9.81 -19.93 2.83
CA LYS A 64 -9.63 -19.21 1.55
C LYS A 64 -8.18 -18.87 1.25
N ILE A 65 -7.42 -18.44 2.27
CA ILE A 65 -5.99 -18.14 2.12
C ILE A 65 -5.21 -19.41 1.78
N LYS A 66 -5.49 -20.54 2.46
CA LYS A 66 -4.86 -21.84 2.17
C LYS A 66 -5.20 -22.39 0.79
N GLU A 67 -6.41 -22.17 0.31
CA GLU A 67 -6.85 -22.58 -1.03
C GLU A 67 -6.28 -21.68 -2.15
N GLY A 68 -5.52 -20.63 -1.82
CA GLY A 68 -4.94 -19.72 -2.81
C GLY A 68 -5.97 -18.87 -3.57
N LYS A 69 -7.24 -18.88 -3.13
CA LYS A 69 -8.32 -18.09 -3.74
C LYS A 69 -8.13 -16.62 -3.36
N ASN A 70 -7.47 -15.90 -4.26
CA ASN A 70 -7.43 -14.44 -4.24
C ASN A 70 -8.80 -13.94 -4.73
N ASN A 71 -9.46 -13.12 -3.92
CA ASN A 71 -10.56 -12.27 -4.39
C ASN A 71 -9.96 -11.07 -5.14
#